data_AF-A0A392S295-F1
#
_entry.id   AF-A0A392S295-F1
#
_cell.length_a   1.000
_cell.length_b   1.000
_cell.length_c   1.000
_cell.angle_alpha   90.00
_cell.angle_beta   90.00
_cell.angle_gamma   90.00
#
_symmetry.space_group_name_H-M   'P 1'
#
loop_
_entity.id
_entity.type
_entity.pdbx_description
1 polymer ?
#
loop_
_entity_poly.entity_id
_entity_poly.type
_entity_poly.pdbx_seq_one_letter_code
_entity_poly.pdbx_strand_id
1 'polypeptide(L)'
;MDIGYESTDAEDDSSDENGNQLGPRINRLPSHFKDFVMGSEVDNEQELQNLAIYSSSEDPYTYDEACKHQVWKDAMDAEIKAIEDNNTWELSNLPEGMKA
;
A
#
# COMPACT_ATOMS: atom_id res chain seq x y z
N MET A 1 6.25 -2.42 38.03
CA MET A 1 5.10 -1.63 38.52
C MET A 1 3.94 -2.04 37.66
N ASP A 2 3.20 -3.03 38.15
CA ASP A 2 1.91 -3.47 37.62
C ASP A 2 0.87 -2.36 37.80
N ILE A 3 0.20 -2.00 36.72
CA ILE A 3 -1.05 -1.24 36.72
C ILE A 3 -1.89 -2.01 35.70
N GLY A 4 -2.79 -2.90 36.10
CA GLY A 4 -3.92 -2.60 36.97
C GLY A 4 -5.08 -2.28 36.03
N TYR A 5 -5.76 -3.32 35.57
CA TYR A 5 -6.97 -3.23 34.76
C TYR A 5 -8.06 -2.55 35.59
N GLU A 6 -8.73 -1.55 35.03
CA GLU A 6 -9.98 -1.05 35.59
C GLU A 6 -11.03 -1.17 34.48
N SER A 7 -11.87 -2.19 34.66
CA SER A 7 -13.02 -2.50 33.83
C SER A 7 -14.14 -1.53 34.21
N THR A 8 -14.56 -0.69 33.27
CA THR A 8 -15.84 0.01 33.38
C THR A 8 -16.81 -0.64 32.40
N ASP A 9 -17.68 -1.49 32.94
CA ASP A 9 -18.92 -1.91 32.31
C ASP A 9 -19.74 -0.69 31.91
N ALA A 10 -19.99 -0.55 30.61
CA ALA A 10 -21.03 0.30 30.07
C ALA A 10 -21.78 -0.53 29.04
N GLU A 11 -22.78 -1.27 29.53
CA GLU A 11 -23.86 -1.85 28.72
C GLU A 11 -24.58 -0.68 28.03
N ASP A 12 -24.35 -0.50 26.73
CA ASP A 12 -25.12 0.38 25.86
C ASP A 12 -25.93 -0.47 24.90
N ASP A 13 -27.17 -0.76 25.31
CA ASP A 13 -28.24 -1.32 24.50
C ASP A 13 -28.62 -0.32 23.41
N SER A 14 -27.89 -0.34 22.29
CA SER A 14 -28.37 0.24 21.03
C SER A 14 -29.12 -0.84 20.25
N SER A 15 -30.39 -1.00 20.62
CA SER A 15 -31.40 -1.59 19.77
C SER A 15 -31.66 -0.68 18.55
N ASP A 16 -30.73 -0.66 17.59
CA ASP A 16 -30.93 -0.01 16.28
C ASP A 16 -31.59 -1.01 15.32
N GLU A 17 -32.89 -1.16 15.51
CA GLU A 17 -33.79 -1.70 14.50
C GLU A 17 -33.79 -0.78 13.26
N ASN A 18 -33.53 -1.42 12.11
CA ASN A 18 -33.97 -1.00 10.78
C ASN A 18 -33.04 -0.08 9.96
N GLY A 19 -31.85 -0.58 9.62
CA GLY A 19 -31.12 -0.17 8.43
C GLY A 19 -31.51 -1.02 7.21
N ASN A 20 -32.23 -0.45 6.25
CA ASN A 20 -32.62 -1.09 4.99
C ASN A 20 -31.44 -1.82 4.31
N GLN A 21 -31.36 -3.14 4.46
CA GLN A 21 -30.41 -3.97 3.70
C GLN A 21 -30.84 -3.94 2.22
N LEU A 22 -30.18 -3.10 1.42
CA LEU A 22 -30.30 -3.18 -0.03
C LEU A 22 -29.81 -4.57 -0.47
N GLY A 23 -30.66 -5.29 -1.20
CA GLY A 23 -30.31 -6.61 -1.71
C GLY A 23 -29.01 -6.60 -2.54
N PRO A 24 -28.37 -7.77 -2.70
CA PRO A 24 -27.10 -7.87 -3.39
C PRO A 24 -27.17 -7.22 -4.78
N ARG A 25 -26.16 -6.40 -5.12
CA ARG A 25 -26.06 -5.81 -6.46
C ARG A 25 -25.90 -6.94 -7.47
N ILE A 26 -26.80 -7.00 -8.44
CA ILE A 26 -26.68 -7.96 -9.54
C ILE A 26 -25.64 -7.42 -10.52
N ASN A 27 -24.41 -7.95 -10.47
CA ASN A 27 -23.38 -7.65 -11.46
C ASN A 27 -23.69 -8.38 -12.77
N ARG A 28 -24.46 -7.74 -13.66
CA ARG A 28 -24.68 -8.23 -15.03
C ARG A 28 -23.74 -7.52 -15.98
N LEU A 29 -23.06 -8.30 -16.81
CA LEU A 29 -22.25 -7.75 -17.89
C LEU A 29 -23.15 -6.98 -18.87
N PRO A 30 -22.73 -5.78 -19.32
CA PRO A 30 -23.46 -5.05 -20.35
C PRO A 30 -23.64 -5.90 -21.62
N SER A 31 -24.79 -5.77 -22.29
CA SER A 31 -25.19 -6.72 -23.35
C SER A 31 -24.26 -6.77 -24.57
N HIS A 32 -23.39 -5.77 -24.76
CA HIS A 32 -22.43 -5.74 -25.88
C HIS A 32 -21.14 -6.53 -25.61
N PHE A 33 -20.95 -7.04 -24.39
CA PHE A 33 -19.82 -7.89 -24.02
C PHE A 33 -20.12 -9.40 -24.14
N LYS A 34 -21.29 -9.78 -24.63
CA LYS A 34 -21.71 -11.20 -24.70
C LYS A 34 -20.88 -12.06 -25.65
N ASP A 35 -20.30 -11.43 -26.67
CA ASP A 35 -19.49 -12.11 -27.68
C ASP A 35 -17.99 -12.13 -27.31
N PHE A 36 -17.64 -11.55 -26.17
CA PHE A 36 -16.28 -11.48 -25.66
C PHE A 36 -16.11 -12.42 -24.46
N VAL A 37 -15.01 -13.16 -24.46
CA VAL A 37 -14.56 -13.92 -23.27
C VAL A 37 -13.93 -12.91 -22.31
N MET A 38 -14.74 -12.36 -21.40
CA MET A 38 -14.18 -11.71 -20.21
C MET A 38 -13.82 -12.85 -19.25
N GLY A 39 -12.53 -13.21 -19.22
CA GLY A 39 -12.05 -14.26 -18.34
C GLY A 39 -12.49 -13.95 -16.90
N SER A 40 -13.07 -14.93 -16.22
CA SER A 40 -13.38 -14.88 -14.78
C SER A 40 -12.12 -14.81 -13.90
N GLU A 41 -10.97 -14.52 -14.50
CA GLU A 41 -9.66 -14.37 -13.84
C GLU A 41 -9.66 -13.19 -12.85
N VAL A 42 -10.66 -12.31 -12.97
CA VAL A 42 -10.91 -11.16 -12.09
C VAL A 42 -11.78 -11.48 -10.87
N ASP A 43 -12.33 -12.69 -10.70
CA ASP A 43 -12.93 -13.07 -9.41
C ASP A 43 -11.87 -13.13 -8.29
N ASN A 44 -10.59 -13.19 -8.67
CA ASN A 44 -9.46 -13.15 -7.77
C ASN A 44 -8.87 -11.74 -7.62
N GLU A 45 -9.55 -10.66 -8.05
CA GLU A 45 -9.02 -9.30 -7.86
C GLU A 45 -8.94 -8.94 -6.36
N GLN A 46 -9.89 -9.41 -5.55
CA GLN A 46 -9.80 -9.36 -4.08
C GLN A 46 -8.64 -10.22 -3.54
N GLU A 47 -8.39 -11.42 -4.10
CA GLU A 47 -7.27 -12.27 -3.70
C GLU A 47 -5.90 -11.65 -4.06
N LEU A 48 -5.81 -10.97 -5.20
CA LEU A 48 -4.61 -10.29 -5.70
C LEU A 48 -4.30 -9.01 -4.92
N GLN A 49 -5.32 -8.23 -4.53
CA GLN A 49 -5.14 -7.04 -3.67
C GLN A 49 -4.58 -7.42 -2.30
N ASN A 50 -4.93 -8.59 -1.76
CA ASN A 50 -4.40 -9.08 -0.49
C ASN A 50 -2.94 -9.56 -0.59
N LEU A 51 -2.44 -9.87 -1.80
CA LEU A 51 -1.07 -10.38 -1.97
C LEU A 51 0.00 -9.36 -1.58
N ALA A 52 -0.26 -8.07 -1.79
CA ALA A 52 0.64 -6.98 -1.37
C ALA A 52 0.82 -6.93 0.15
N ILE A 53 -0.21 -7.31 0.92
CA ILE A 53 -0.16 -7.39 2.39
C ILE A 53 0.62 -8.64 2.84
N TYR A 54 0.56 -9.73 2.07
CA TYR A 54 1.30 -10.98 2.36
C TYR A 54 2.73 -11.00 1.80
N SER A 55 3.18 -9.91 1.17
CA SER A 55 4.58 -9.70 0.88
C SER A 55 5.37 -9.72 2.19
N SER A 56 6.00 -10.86 2.48
CA SER A 56 6.82 -11.05 3.67
C SER A 56 8.18 -10.37 3.58
N SER A 57 8.51 -9.79 2.42
CA SER A 57 9.63 -8.88 2.28
C SER A 57 9.20 -7.48 2.67
N GLU A 58 9.61 -7.05 3.86
CA GLU A 58 9.56 -5.64 4.25
C GLU A 58 10.61 -4.86 3.45
N ASP A 59 10.24 -3.66 3.02
CA ASP A 59 11.18 -2.74 2.39
C ASP A 59 12.23 -2.26 3.42
N PRO A 60 13.48 -2.03 2.98
CA PRO A 60 14.51 -1.52 3.87
C PRO A 60 14.16 -0.11 4.35
N TYR A 61 14.29 0.13 5.66
CA TYR A 61 14.01 1.44 6.26
C TYR A 61 15.25 2.33 6.31
N THR A 62 16.44 1.73 6.22
CA THR A 62 17.72 2.43 6.30
C THR A 62 18.60 2.17 5.09
N TYR A 63 19.51 3.10 4.81
CA TYR A 63 20.52 2.91 3.76
C TYR A 63 21.35 1.64 3.98
N ASP A 64 21.76 1.36 5.22
CA ASP A 64 22.58 0.19 5.57
C ASP A 64 21.87 -1.14 5.33
N GLU A 65 20.54 -1.15 5.31
CA GLU A 65 19.74 -2.30 4.90
C GLU A 65 19.65 -2.36 3.38
N ALA A 66 19.23 -1.26 2.73
CA ALA A 66 19.01 -1.19 1.30
C ALA A 66 20.28 -1.50 0.48
N CYS A 67 21.43 -0.98 0.89
CA CYS A 67 22.69 -1.10 0.14
C CYS A 67 23.21 -2.55 0.02
N LYS A 68 22.72 -3.45 0.89
CA LYS A 68 23.04 -4.89 0.83
C LYS A 68 22.33 -5.61 -0.31
N HIS A 69 21.24 -5.03 -0.84
CA HIS A 69 20.42 -5.63 -1.89
C HIS A 69 20.74 -5.02 -3.25
N GLN A 70 21.07 -5.87 -4.24
CA GLN A 70 21.44 -5.39 -5.57
C GLN A 70 20.29 -4.67 -6.28
N VAL A 71 19.05 -5.16 -6.13
CA VAL A 71 17.85 -4.53 -6.73
C VAL A 71 17.69 -3.07 -6.31
N TRP A 72 17.97 -2.76 -5.05
CA TRP A 72 17.86 -1.40 -4.53
C TRP A 72 19.00 -0.50 -5.04
N LYS A 73 20.21 -1.05 -5.20
CA LYS A 73 21.32 -0.31 -5.82
C LYS A 73 21.03 -0.01 -7.30
N ASP A 74 20.57 -1.00 -8.05
CA ASP A 74 20.25 -0.83 -9.47
C ASP A 74 19.12 0.20 -9.67
N ALA A 75 18.10 0.16 -8.81
CA ALA A 75 17.02 1.15 -8.81
C ALA A 75 17.53 2.56 -8.49
N MET A 76 18.42 2.69 -7.49
CA MET A 76 19.02 3.98 -7.13
C MET A 76 19.87 4.55 -8.28
N ASP A 77 20.67 3.71 -8.94
CA ASP A 77 21.50 4.11 -10.08
C ASP A 77 20.63 4.59 -11.26
N ALA A 78 19.51 3.91 -11.52
CA ALA A 78 18.56 4.30 -12.55
C ALA A 78 17.90 5.65 -12.25
N GLU A 79 17.50 5.89 -11.00
CA GLU A 79 16.91 7.17 -10.58
C GLU A 79 17.91 8.32 -10.65
N ILE A 80 19.14 8.13 -10.14
CA ILE A 80 20.21 9.14 -10.23
C ILE A 80 20.46 9.53 -11.69
N LYS A 81 20.57 8.54 -12.59
CA LYS A 81 20.71 8.80 -14.01
C LYS A 81 19.54 9.60 -14.59
N ALA A 82 18.31 9.26 -14.22
CA ALA A 82 17.13 9.99 -14.69
C ALA A 82 17.11 11.45 -14.19
N ILE A 83 17.61 11.70 -12.97
CA ILE A 83 17.77 13.06 -12.43
C ILE A 83 18.80 13.85 -13.23
N GLU A 84 19.95 13.24 -13.54
CA GLU A 84 21.01 13.83 -14.36
C GLU A 84 20.52 14.11 -15.79
N ASP A 85 19.86 13.14 -16.43
CA ASP A 85 19.37 13.28 -17.81
C ASP A 85 18.32 14.41 -17.93
N ASN A 86 17.51 14.60 -16.90
CA ASN A 86 16.49 15.65 -16.86
C ASN A 86 17.00 17.00 -16.35
N ASN A 87 18.25 17.07 -15.85
CA ASN A 87 18.84 18.25 -15.19
C ASN A 87 17.91 18.86 -14.12
N THR A 88 17.17 18.02 -13.39
CA THR A 88 16.17 18.52 -12.44
C THR A 88 16.80 18.96 -11.12
N TRP A 89 17.89 18.29 -10.69
CA TRP A 89 18.58 18.53 -9.42
C TRP A 89 20.08 18.64 -9.66
N GLU A 90 20.77 19.46 -8.87
CA GLU A 90 22.23 19.62 -8.90
C GLU A 90 22.84 19.28 -7.55
N LEU A 91 24.03 18.65 -7.58
CA LEU A 91 24.78 18.38 -6.36
C LEU A 91 25.44 19.67 -5.87
N SER A 92 25.06 20.12 -4.68
CA SER A 92 25.61 21.32 -4.04
C SER A 92 26.51 20.95 -2.86
N ASN A 93 27.53 21.77 -2.63
CA ASN A 93 28.35 21.67 -1.42
C ASN A 93 27.59 22.26 -0.22
N LEU A 94 27.80 21.68 0.95
CA LEU A 94 27.31 22.22 2.21
C LEU A 94 28.07 23.54 2.52
N PRO A 95 27.39 24.66 2.78
CA PRO A 95 28.04 25.91 3.14
C PRO A 95 28.85 25.81 4.44
N GLU A 96 29.90 26.61 4.55
CA GLU A 96 30.75 26.66 5.74
C GLU A 96 29.94 26.98 7.01
N GLY A 97 30.20 26.22 8.07
CA GLY A 97 29.56 26.40 9.38
C GLY A 97 28.22 25.69 9.54
N MET A 98 27.72 25.00 8.52
CA MET A 98 26.53 24.16 8.64
C MET A 98 26.91 22.74 9.08
N LYS A 99 26.05 22.11 9.87
CA LYS A 99 26.22 20.71 10.28
C LYS A 99 25.66 19.79 9.19
N ALA A 100 26.40 18.73 8.93
CA ALA A 100 25.93 17.57 8.17
C ALA A 100 25.00 16.71 9.02
#